data_AF-A0AAP0X783-F1
#
_entry.id   AF-A0AAP0X783-F1
#
_cell.length_a   1.000
_cell.length_b   1.000
_cell.length_c   1.000
_cell.angle_alpha   90.00
_cell.angle_beta   90.00
_cell.angle_gamma   90.00
#
_symmetry.space_group_name_H-M   'P 1'
#
loop_
_entity.id
_entity.type
_entity.pdbx_description
1 polymer ?
#
loop_
_entity_poly.entity_id
_entity_poly.type
_entity_poly.pdbx_seq_one_letter_code
_entity_poly.pdbx_strand_id
1 'polypeptide(L)' 'MSKKTVVSWNSLIAGYIRNGDVESACGMFNEMMESDIVSWNTIIGAMVQESLFQEAIELFRFMQSEGIKADKNED' A
#
# COMPACT_ATOMS: atom_id res chain seq x y z
N MET A 1 -21.35 1.07 -9.38
CA MET A 1 -20.17 0.63 -8.61
C MET A 1 -19.37 1.87 -8.23
N SER A 2 -19.29 2.19 -6.94
CA SER A 2 -18.60 3.41 -6.46
C SER A 2 -17.14 3.33 -6.87
N LYS A 3 -16.66 4.29 -7.67
CA LYS A 3 -15.22 4.47 -7.96
C LYS A 3 -14.52 4.75 -6.64
N LYS A 4 -14.03 3.70 -5.98
CA LYS A 4 -13.10 3.84 -4.86
C LYS A 4 -11.81 4.40 -5.44
N THR A 5 -11.41 5.58 -4.96
CA THR A 5 -10.12 6.19 -5.31
C THR A 5 -9.01 5.52 -4.53
N VAL A 6 -7.77 5.65 -5.02
CA VAL A 6 -6.55 5.21 -4.32
C VAL A 6 -6.58 5.65 -2.85
N VAL A 7 -6.96 6.91 -2.58
CA VAL A 7 -7.09 7.46 -1.23
C VAL A 7 -8.12 6.69 -0.37
N SER A 8 -9.27 6.31 -0.93
CA SER A 8 -10.29 5.57 -0.17
C SER A 8 -9.88 4.13 0.16
N TRP A 9 -9.15 3.47 -0.73
CA TRP A 9 -8.57 2.16 -0.45
C TRP A 9 -7.43 2.25 0.56
N ASN A 10 -6.61 3.30 0.50
CA ASN A 10 -5.56 3.54 1.48
C ASN A 10 -6.11 3.68 2.89
N SER A 11 -7.21 4.43 3.05
CA SER A 11 -7.88 4.55 4.35
C SER A 11 -8.41 3.21 4.86
N LEU A 12 -8.90 2.34 3.97
CA LEU A 12 -9.36 0.99 4.32
C LEU A 12 -8.19 0.08 4.70
N ILE A 13 -7.14 0.04 3.87
CA ILE A 13 -5.91 -0.73 4.11
C ILE A 13 -5.26 -0.31 5.43
N ALA A 14 -5.09 0.99 5.67
CA ALA A 14 -4.58 1.52 6.93
C ALA A 14 -5.50 1.20 8.12
N GLY A 15 -6.81 1.09 7.90
CA GLY A 15 -7.77 0.65 8.92
C GLY A 15 -7.60 -0.83 9.28
N TYR A 16 -7.43 -1.69 8.28
CA TYR A 16 -7.19 -3.13 8.47
C TYR A 16 -5.83 -3.38 9.16
N ILE A 17 -4.77 -2.70 8.71
CA ILE A 17 -3.44 -2.74 9.33
C ILE A 17 -3.50 -2.34 10.80
N ARG A 18 -4.14 -1.21 11.14
CA ARG A 18 -4.26 -0.76 12.54
C ARG A 18 -5.01 -1.74 13.43
N ASN A 19 -5.87 -2.57 12.85
CA ASN A 19 -6.59 -3.62 13.56
C ASN A 19 -5.81 -4.95 13.63
N GLY A 20 -4.59 -5.01 13.07
CA GLY A 20 -3.79 -6.23 12.97
C GLY A 20 -4.30 -7.22 11.91
N ASP A 21 -5.30 -6.83 11.11
CA ASP A 21 -5.89 -7.65 10.06
C ASP A 21 -5.16 -7.42 8.73
N VAL A 22 -3.90 -7.86 8.71
CA VAL A 22 -3.02 -7.70 7.55
C VAL A 22 -3.53 -8.51 6.35
N GLU A 23 -4.18 -9.66 6.59
CA GLU A 23 -4.71 -10.53 5.53
C GLU A 23 -5.83 -9.83 4.74
N SER A 24 -6.79 -9.19 5.42
CA SER A 24 -7.84 -8.41 4.75
C SER A 24 -7.26 -7.18 4.05
N ALA A 25 -6.25 -6.53 4.64
CA ALA A 25 -5.53 -5.43 3.99
C ALA A 25 -4.90 -5.87 2.66
N CYS A 26 -4.26 -7.04 2.65
CA CYS A 26 -3.65 -7.64 1.46
C CYS A 26 -4.71 -8.04 0.43
N GLY A 27 -5.83 -8.64 0.85
CA GLY A 27 -6.94 -8.99 -0.04
C GLY A 27 -7.55 -7.76 -0.73
N MET A 28 -7.79 -6.68 0.02
CA MET A 28 -8.24 -5.39 -0.51
C MET A 28 -7.24 -4.78 -1.48
N PHE A 29 -5.95 -4.87 -1.16
CA PHE A 29 -4.89 -4.37 -2.01
C PHE A 29 -4.80 -5.15 -3.34
N ASN A 30 -4.93 -6.47 -3.28
CA ASN A 30 -4.91 -7.36 -4.44
C ASN A 30 -6.16 -7.17 -5.33
N GLU A 31 -7.32 -6.93 -4.72
CA GLU A 31 -8.54 -6.54 -5.46
C GLU A 31 -8.40 -5.13 -6.06
N MET A 32 -7.69 -4.23 -5.39
CA MET A 32 -7.49 -2.87 -5.89
C MET A 32 -6.57 -2.85 -7.12
N MET A 33 -5.57 -3.73 -7.19
CA MET A 33 -4.46 -3.52 -8.11
C MET A 33 -3.96 -4.77 -8.85
N GLU A 34 -4.17 -4.77 -10.17
CA GLU A 34 -3.16 -5.23 -11.13
C GLU A 34 -1.98 -4.21 -11.16
N SER A 35 -1.30 -3.98 -10.03
CA SER A 35 -0.31 -2.89 -9.91
C SER A 35 1.08 -3.28 -10.32
N ASP A 36 1.71 -2.37 -11.06
CA ASP A 36 3.15 -2.29 -11.27
C ASP A 36 3.89 -1.58 -10.11
N ILE A 37 5.22 -1.59 -10.16
CA ILE A 37 6.10 -0.92 -9.17
C ILE A 37 5.74 0.56 -8.99
N VAL A 38 5.31 1.23 -10.06
CA VAL A 38 4.95 2.66 -10.02
C VAL A 38 3.76 2.89 -9.09
N SER A 39 2.76 2.02 -9.14
CA SER A 39 1.57 2.11 -8.30
C SER A 39 1.91 1.93 -6.82
N TRP A 40 2.77 0.97 -6.48
CA TRP A 40 3.28 0.78 -5.11
C TRP A 40 4.02 2.01 -4.58
N ASN A 41 4.97 2.54 -5.36
CA ASN A 41 5.75 3.70 -4.97
C ASN A 41 4.87 4.95 -4.80
N THR A 42 3.86 5.12 -5.65
CA THR A 42 2.89 6.22 -5.55
C THR A 42 2.13 6.17 -4.23
N ILE A 43 1.68 4.98 -3.83
CA ILE A 43 0.87 4.80 -2.63
C ILE A 43 1.70 4.96 -1.35
N ILE A 44 2.92 4.43 -1.34
CA ILE A 44 3.86 4.55 -0.23
C ILE A 44 4.27 6.02 -0.07
N GLY A 45 4.54 6.73 -1.18
CA GLY A 45 4.81 8.16 -1.17
C GLY A 45 3.65 9.00 -0.62
N ALA A 46 2.41 8.68 -1.00
CA ALA A 46 1.22 9.34 -0.47
C ALA A 46 1.04 9.09 1.04
N MET A 47 1.28 7.86 1.53
CA MET A 47 1.23 7.55 2.96
C MET A 47 2.28 8.34 3.76
N VAL A 48 3.49 8.50 3.22
CA VAL A 48 4.54 9.33 3.82
C VAL A 48 4.12 10.80 3.91
N GLN A 49 3.46 11.33 2.87
CA GLN A 49 2.94 12.71 2.88
C GLN A 49 1.85 12.93 3.93
N GLU A 50 1.01 11.92 4.18
CA GLU A 50 -0.06 11.94 5.18
C GLU A 50 0.41 11.54 6.60
N SER A 51 1.74 11.43 6.82
CA SER A 51 2.34 11.01 8.10
C SER A 51 1.94 9.61 8.58
N LEU A 52 1.48 8.74 7.67
CA LEU A 52 1.15 7.33 7.91
C LEU A 52 2.40 6.45 7.76
N PHE A 53 3.46 6.79 8.50
CA PHE A 53 4.79 6.19 8.31
C PHE A 53 4.82 4.70 8.62
N GLN A 54 4.09 4.26 9.65
CA GLN A 54 4.07 2.87 10.06
C GLN A 54 3.39 2.00 8.99
N GLU A 55 2.25 2.46 8.49
CA GLU A 55 1.50 1.81 7.43
C GLU A 55 2.31 1.80 6.11
N ALA A 56 3.02 2.88 5.81
CA ALA A 56 3.92 2.95 4.64
C ALA A 56 5.05 1.91 4.74
N ILE A 57 5.66 1.74 5.92
CA ILE A 57 6.73 0.75 6.14
C ILE A 57 6.18 -0.67 6.02
N GLU A 58 5.02 -0.95 6.60
CA GLU A 58 4.39 -2.27 6.51
C GLU A 58 4.02 -2.62 5.07
N LEU A 59 3.48 -1.65 4.34
CA LEU A 59 3.14 -1.84 2.94
C LEU A 59 4.38 -2.01 2.06
N PHE A 60 5.47 -1.29 2.34
CA PHE A 60 6.76 -1.49 1.67
C PHE A 60 7.35 -2.88 1.94
N ARG A 61 7.25 -3.38 3.18
CA ARG A 61 7.68 -4.75 3.51
C ARG A 61 6.84 -5.79 2.77
N PHE A 62 5.54 -5.56 2.66
CA PHE A 62 4.64 -6.43 1.91
C PHE A 62 4.96 -6.43 0.40
N MET A 63 5.23 -5.26 -0.20
CA MET A 63 5.74 -5.16 -1.57
C MET A 63 6.98 -6.04 -1.80
N GLN A 64 7.92 -6.01 -0.85
CA GLN A 64 9.13 -6.83 -0.91
C GLN A 64 8.85 -8.34 -0.77
N SER A 65 7.87 -8.75 0.05
CA SER A 65 7.50 -10.16 0.19
C SER A 65 6.83 -10.73 -1.06
N GLU A 66 6.13 -9.90 -1.83
CA GLU A 66 5.56 -10.26 -3.14
C GLU A 66 6.63 -10.38 -4.24
N GLY A 67 7.92 -10.21 -3.92
CA GLY A 67 9.02 -10.26 -4.88
C GLY A 67 9.12 -9.03 -5.77
N ILE A 68 8.33 -7.99 -5.50
CA ILE A 68 8.38 -6.72 -6.20
C ILE A 68 9.53 -5.92 -5.60
N LYS A 69 10.66 -5.89 -6.31
CA LYS A 69 11.80 -5.03 -5.93
C LYS A 69 11.35 -3.58 -6.03
N ALA A 70 11.27 -2.91 -4.88
CA ALA A 70 11.25 -1.45 -4.87
C ALA A 70 12.49 -0.95 -5.60
N ASP A 71 12.27 -0.02 -6.54
CA ASP A 71 13.36 0.59 -7.27
C ASP A 71 14.27 1.28 -6.25
N LYS A 72 15.51 0.80 -6.15
CA LYS A 72 16.51 1.46 -5.34
C LYS A 72 16.92 2.68 -6.15
N ASN A 73 16.31 3.83 -5.87
CA ASN A 73 16.89 5.11 -6.25
C ASN A 73 18.18 5.30 -5.42
N GLU A 74 19.25 4.62 -5.84
CA GLU A 74 20.63 5.00 -5.57
C GLU A 74 20.99 6.07 -6.61
N ASP A 75 20.90 7.34 -6.23
CA ASP A 75 21.66 8.47 -6.78
C ASP A 75 21.94 9.47 -5.65
#